data_AF-A0A2S2NY07-F1
#
_entry.id   AF-A0A2S2NY07-F1
#
_cell.length_a   1.000
_cell.length_b   1.000
_cell.length_c   1.000
_cell.angle_alpha   90.00
_cell.angle_beta   90.00
_cell.angle_gamma   90.00
#
_symmetry.space_group_name_H-M   'P 1'
#
loop_
_entity.id
_entity.type
_entity.pdbx_description
1 polymer ?
#
loop_
_entity_poly.entity_id
_entity_poly.type
_entity_poly.pdbx_seq_one_letter_code
_entity_poly.pdbx_strand_id
1 'polypeptide(L)'
;MVTPDAIFTLFGVYGDVLRVKILYNKKDGALVQMAEPHQAHLAMLHLDKVRLYGKYIRVMQSKYQTVQLPKEGQPDSGLTKDYTSSPLHRFKKPGSKNYQNIYPPSSTLHLSNIP
;
A
#
# COMPACT_ATOMS: atom_id res chain seq x y z
N MET A 1 -6.55 4.49 14.14
CA MET A 1 -5.21 5.09 13.87
C MET A 1 -4.69 4.49 12.58
N VAL A 2 -4.10 5.27 11.67
CA VAL A 2 -3.51 4.74 10.43
C VAL A 2 -2.14 4.15 10.77
N THR A 3 -1.90 2.90 10.39
CA THR A 3 -0.63 2.18 10.62
C THR A 3 -0.01 1.76 9.28
N PRO A 4 1.30 1.46 9.23
CA PRO A 4 1.92 0.91 8.03
C PRO A 4 1.20 -0.36 7.54
N ASP A 5 0.75 -1.23 8.45
CA ASP A 5 0.05 -2.47 8.12
C ASP A 5 -1.33 -2.23 7.49
N ALA A 6 -2.06 -1.21 7.95
CA ALA A 6 -3.33 -0.82 7.33
C ALA A 6 -3.12 -0.28 5.91
N ILE A 7 -2.08 0.51 5.69
CA ILE A 7 -1.71 1.02 4.36
C ILE A 7 -1.23 -0.13 3.46
N PHE A 8 -0.38 -1.03 3.96
CA PHE A 8 0.05 -2.24 3.27
C PHE A 8 -1.15 -3.07 2.80
N THR A 9 -2.13 -3.28 3.68
CA THR A 9 -3.34 -4.04 3.36
C THR A 9 -4.17 -3.37 2.26
N LEU A 10 -4.36 -2.05 2.36
CA LEU A 10 -5.17 -1.28 1.41
C LEU A 10 -4.51 -1.22 0.02
N PHE A 11 -3.24 -0.82 -0.05
CA PHE A 11 -2.50 -0.72 -1.30
C PHE A 11 -2.16 -2.11 -1.88
N GLY A 12 -2.03 -3.11 -1.01
CA GLY A 12 -1.78 -4.52 -1.34
C GLY A 12 -2.83 -5.18 -2.24
N VAL A 13 -4.03 -4.58 -2.35
CA VAL A 13 -5.08 -5.03 -3.27
C VAL A 13 -4.75 -4.69 -4.72
N TYR A 14 -3.96 -3.63 -4.96
CA TYR A 14 -3.63 -3.14 -6.29
C TYR A 14 -2.20 -3.47 -6.74
N GLY A 15 -1.40 -4.03 -5.84
CA GLY A 15 -0.03 -4.45 -6.15
C GLY A 15 0.76 -4.86 -4.93
N ASP A 16 1.95 -5.37 -5.14
CA ASP A 16 2.84 -5.74 -4.05
C ASP A 16 3.53 -4.49 -3.49
N VAL A 17 3.25 -4.20 -2.23
CA VAL A 17 3.86 -3.08 -1.50
C VAL A 17 5.22 -3.52 -0.99
N LEU A 18 6.28 -2.77 -1.34
CA LEU A 18 7.63 -3.01 -0.86
C LEU A 18 7.87 -2.32 0.48
N ARG A 19 7.47 -1.05 0.61
CA ARG A 19 7.73 -0.25 1.82
C ARG A 19 6.61 0.74 2.07
N VAL A 20 6.32 0.96 3.34
CA VAL A 20 5.43 2.04 3.79
C VAL A 20 6.19 2.91 4.78
N LYS A 21 6.04 4.23 4.65
CA LYS A 21 6.60 5.22 5.58
C LYS A 21 5.57 6.30 5.88
N ILE A 22 5.05 6.32 7.09
CA ILE A 22 4.23 7.43 7.60
C ILE A 22 5.16 8.58 8.00
N LEU A 23 4.84 9.80 7.55
CA LEU A 23 5.71 10.95 7.77
C LEU A 23 5.60 11.43 9.22
N TYR A 24 6.73 11.49 9.94
CA TYR A 24 6.76 11.92 11.34
C TYR A 24 6.25 13.35 11.55
N ASN A 25 6.74 14.30 10.74
CA ASN A 25 6.37 15.72 10.82
C ASN A 25 4.98 16.03 10.24
N LYS A 26 4.41 15.09 9.48
CA LYS A 26 3.15 15.25 8.76
C LYS A 26 2.36 13.94 8.83
N LYS A 27 1.83 13.63 10.01
CA LYS A 27 1.20 12.32 10.33
C LYS A 27 -0.08 12.02 9.52
N ASP A 28 -0.57 12.97 8.73
CA ASP A 28 -1.61 12.83 7.71
C ASP A 28 -1.06 12.38 6.34
N GLY A 29 0.25 12.22 6.19
CA GLY A 29 0.91 11.78 4.96
C GLY A 29 1.71 10.49 5.14
N ALA A 30 1.77 9.69 4.07
CA ALA A 30 2.60 8.51 3.99
C ALA A 30 3.19 8.37 2.57
N LEU A 31 4.33 7.69 2.47
CA LEU A 31 4.92 7.22 1.24
C LEU A 31 4.72 5.71 1.14
N VAL A 32 4.31 5.25 -0.05
CA VAL A 32 4.14 3.83 -0.37
C VAL A 32 4.99 3.53 -1.59
N GLN A 33 5.92 2.60 -1.46
CA GLN A 33 6.70 2.09 -2.58
C GLN A 33 6.06 0.80 -3.08
N MET A 34 5.52 0.82 -4.29
CA MET A 34 5.01 -0.37 -4.97
C MET A 34 6.15 -1.11 -5.68
N ALA A 35 5.97 -2.41 -5.94
CA ALA A 35 6.93 -3.22 -6.67
C ALA A 35 7.05 -2.80 -8.14
N GLU A 36 5.95 -2.38 -8.76
CA GLU A 36 5.90 -2.01 -10.17
C GLU A 36 5.22 -0.65 -10.40
N PRO A 37 5.65 0.14 -11.42
CA PRO A 37 5.01 1.40 -11.78
C PRO A 37 3.52 1.24 -12.14
N HIS A 38 3.16 0.17 -12.84
CA HIS A 38 1.78 -0.09 -13.24
C HIS A 38 0.88 -0.30 -12.01
N GLN A 39 1.35 -1.04 -11.00
CA GLN A 39 0.65 -1.24 -9.73
C GLN A 39 0.44 0.08 -8.97
N ALA A 40 1.45 0.96 -8.97
CA ALA A 40 1.30 2.30 -8.41
C ALA A 40 0.24 3.12 -9.14
N HIS A 41 0.17 3.01 -10.47
CA HIS A 41 -0.85 3.67 -11.26
C HIS A 41 -2.27 3.15 -10.94
N LEU A 42 -2.46 1.83 -10.83
CA LEU A 42 -3.74 1.24 -10.43
C LEU A 42 -4.17 1.69 -9.04
N ALA A 43 -3.24 1.71 -8.07
CA ALA A 43 -3.51 2.21 -6.73
C ALA A 43 -3.95 3.68 -6.76
N MET A 44 -3.28 4.54 -7.53
CA MET A 44 -3.69 5.94 -7.70
C MET A 44 -5.08 6.06 -8.33
N LEU A 45 -5.33 5.32 -9.41
CA LEU A 45 -6.59 5.34 -10.16
C LEU A 45 -7.79 4.98 -9.28
N HIS A 46 -7.62 4.00 -8.39
CA HIS A 46 -8.72 3.45 -7.61
C HIS A 46 -8.84 3.99 -6.19
N LEU A 47 -7.76 4.53 -5.60
CA LEU A 47 -7.75 5.02 -4.22
C LEU A 47 -7.79 6.53 -4.09
N ASP A 48 -7.45 7.32 -5.12
CA ASP A 48 -7.54 8.77 -5.01
C ASP A 48 -9.00 9.19 -4.76
N LYS A 49 -9.20 10.07 -3.77
CA LYS A 49 -10.51 10.58 -3.33
C LYS A 49 -11.47 9.50 -2.82
N VAL A 50 -10.97 8.32 -2.43
CA VAL A 50 -11.77 7.35 -1.67
C VAL A 50 -11.94 7.81 -0.23
N ARG A 51 -13.11 7.52 0.36
CA ARG A 51 -13.38 7.81 1.77
C ARG A 51 -12.87 6.67 2.65
N LEU A 52 -11.88 6.95 3.50
CA LEU A 52 -11.30 6.03 4.46
C LEU A 52 -11.42 6.63 5.87
N TYR A 53 -12.02 5.87 6.81
CA TYR A 53 -12.26 6.31 8.19
C TYR A 53 -12.89 7.72 8.30
N GLY A 54 -13.86 7.99 7.42
CA GLY A 54 -14.59 9.27 7.40
C GLY A 54 -13.90 10.40 6.64
N LYS A 55 -12.63 10.26 6.22
CA LYS A 55 -11.87 11.28 5.49
C LYS A 55 -11.61 10.85 4.05
N TYR A 56 -11.56 11.81 3.13
CA TYR A 56 -11.09 11.56 1.77
C TYR A 56 -9.57 11.50 1.75
N ILE A 57 -9.01 10.42 1.20
CA ILE A 57 -7.56 10.31 1.00
C ILE A 57 -7.18 10.92 -0.35
N ARG A 58 -5.96 11.43 -0.44
CA ARG A 58 -5.36 11.90 -1.68
C ARG A 58 -4.19 11.01 -2.02
N VAL A 59 -4.21 10.42 -3.21
CA VAL A 59 -3.15 9.51 -3.67
C VAL A 59 -2.55 10.11 -4.94
N MET A 60 -1.24 10.34 -4.91
CA MET A 60 -0.51 10.98 -6.00
C MET A 60 0.86 10.36 -6.19
N GLN A 61 1.44 10.56 -7.37
CA GLN A 61 2.80 10.11 -7.65
C GLN A 61 3.79 10.84 -6.74
N SER A 62 4.67 10.06 -6.10
CA SER A 62 5.75 10.59 -5.28
C SER A 62 6.89 11.12 -6.16
N LYS A 63 7.54 12.20 -5.73
CA LYS A 63 8.82 12.66 -6.31
C LYS A 63 10.01 11.76 -5.93
N TYR A 64 9.85 10.93 -4.90
CA TYR A 64 10.87 9.99 -4.45
C TYR A 64 10.67 8.64 -5.12
N GLN A 65 11.71 8.15 -5.78
CA GLN A 65 11.70 6.84 -6.44
C GLN A 65 11.70 5.68 -5.44
N THR A 66 12.33 5.87 -4.27
CA THR A 66 12.43 4.85 -3.22
C THR A 66 12.08 5.41 -1.85
N VAL A 67 11.46 4.58 -1.00
CA VAL A 67 11.22 4.90 0.40
C VAL A 67 12.46 4.51 1.20
N GLN A 68 13.04 5.49 1.87
CA GLN A 68 14.20 5.31 2.73
C GLN A 68 13.79 4.72 4.08
N LEU A 69 14.43 3.62 4.45
CA LEU A 69 14.32 3.01 5.78
C LEU A 69 15.02 3.87 6.83
N PRO A 70 14.63 3.74 8.11
CA PRO A 70 15.37 4.35 9.21
C PRO A 70 16.81 3.82 9.24
N LYS A 71 17.75 4.67 9.66
CA LYS A 71 19.12 4.20 9.92
C LYS A 71 19.11 3.28 11.13
N GLU A 72 20.03 2.31 11.16
CA GLU A 72 20.23 1.46 12.33
C GLU A 72 20.43 2.33 13.58
N GLY A 73 19.72 1.98 14.66
CA GLY A 73 19.76 2.70 15.94
C GLY A 73 18.86 3.95 16.02
N GLN A 74 18.17 4.36 14.95
CA GLN A 74 17.15 5.42 15.05
C GLN A 74 15.76 4.84 15.38
N PRO A 75 15.10 5.29 16.46
CA PRO A 75 13.72 4.94 16.72
C PRO A 75 12.80 5.64 15.71
N ASP A 76 12.19 4.87 14.82
CA ASP A 76 11.17 5.34 13.88
C ASP A 76 9.73 5.22 14.45
N SER A 77 9.61 4.78 15.71
CA SER A 77 8.33 4.57 16.39
C SER A 77 7.37 3.62 15.64
N GLY A 78 7.89 2.79 14.73
CA GLY A 78 7.11 1.88 13.89
C GLY A 78 6.34 2.58 12.77
N LEU A 79 6.77 3.75 12.31
CA LEU A 79 6.13 4.50 11.21
C LEU A 79 6.60 4.03 9.83
N THR A 80 7.71 3.31 9.74
CA THR A 80 8.32 2.78 8.53
C THR A 80 8.43 1.26 8.63
N LYS A 81 7.99 0.56 7.59
CA LYS A 81 8.06 -0.91 7.54
C LYS A 81 8.41 -1.41 6.14
N ASP A 82 9.30 -2.39 6.10
CA ASP A 82 9.68 -3.11 4.88
C ASP A 82 8.84 -4.39 4.76
N TYR A 83 8.23 -4.56 3.59
CA TYR A 83 7.36 -5.67 3.22
C TYR A 83 7.90 -6.46 2.03
N THR A 84 9.13 -6.19 1.56
CA THR A 84 9.72 -6.82 0.37
C THR A 84 9.62 -8.36 0.42
N SER A 85 9.82 -8.96 1.59
CA SER A 85 9.74 -10.41 1.81
C SER A 85 8.37 -10.90 2.30
N SER A 86 7.33 -10.06 2.31
CA SER A 86 6.02 -10.42 2.86
C SER A 86 5.42 -11.65 2.16
N PRO A 87 4.95 -12.66 2.92
CA PRO A 87 4.24 -13.81 2.37
C PRO A 87 2.81 -13.44 1.93
N LEU A 88 2.32 -12.26 2.30
CA LEU A 88 0.96 -11.78 2.00
C LEU A 88 0.86 -11.06 0.65
N HIS A 89 1.95 -10.99 -0.11
CA HIS A 89 1.97 -10.45 -1.46
C HIS A 89 1.11 -11.29 -2.41
N ARG A 90 0.30 -10.61 -3.22
CA ARG A 90 -0.72 -11.23 -4.07
C ARG A 90 -0.23 -11.38 -5.51
N PHE A 91 0.81 -10.64 -5.91
CA PHE A 91 1.22 -10.51 -7.31
C PHE A 91 2.59 -11.12 -7.63
N LYS A 92 3.31 -11.66 -6.62
CA LYS A 92 4.63 -12.31 -6.77
C LYS A 92 4.74 -13.37 -7.87
N LYS A 93 3.66 -14.08 -8.19
CA LYS A 93 3.67 -15.16 -9.18
C LYS A 93 3.28 -14.59 -10.57
N PRO A 94 4.19 -14.60 -11.56
CA PRO A 94 3.85 -14.18 -12.92
C PRO A 94 2.69 -15.01 -13.46
N GLY A 95 1.76 -14.36 -14.17
CA GLY A 95 0.56 -15.01 -14.69
C GLY A 95 -0.46 -15.41 -13.63
N SER A 96 -0.33 -14.94 -12.39
CA SER A 96 -1.35 -15.14 -11.36
C SER A 96 -2.70 -14.57 -11.82
N LYS A 97 -3.78 -15.33 -11.57
CA LYS A 97 -5.16 -14.85 -11.78
C LYS A 97 -5.47 -13.56 -11.01
N ASN A 98 -4.68 -13.24 -9.98
CA ASN A 98 -4.85 -12.01 -9.22
C ASN A 98 -4.71 -10.75 -10.10
N TYR A 99 -3.86 -10.77 -11.13
CA TYR A 99 -3.74 -9.65 -12.07
C TYR A 99 -5.03 -9.40 -12.87
N GLN A 100 -5.90 -10.42 -13.02
CA GLN A 100 -7.20 -10.31 -13.69
C GLN A 100 -8.33 -9.90 -12.73
N ASN A 101 -8.07 -9.91 -11.42
CA ASN A 101 -9.06 -9.69 -10.36
C ASN A 101 -8.82 -8.37 -9.59
N ILE A 102 -8.39 -7.33 -10.29
CA ILE A 102 -8.22 -5.98 -9.73
C ILE A 102 -9.43 -5.14 -10.13
N TYR A 103 -10.16 -4.62 -9.15
CA TYR A 103 -11.41 -3.89 -9.35
C TYR A 103 -11.43 -2.57 -8.56
N PRO A 104 -12.23 -1.57 -8.99
CA PRO A 104 -12.52 -0.40 -8.17
C PRO A 104 -13.14 -0.78 -6.81
N PRO A 105 -13.00 0.07 -5.77
CA PRO A 105 -13.69 -0.13 -4.51
C PRO A 105 -15.20 -0.25 -4.71
N SER A 106 -15.83 -1.24 -4.06
CA SER A 106 -17.27 -1.46 -4.15
C SER A 106 -17.84 -1.88 -2.79
N SER A 107 -19.17 -1.81 -2.64
CA SER A 107 -19.88 -2.30 -1.46
C SER A 107 -19.94 -3.85 -1.38
N THR A 108 -19.57 -4.54 -2.46
CA THR A 108 -19.56 -6.00 -2.53
C THR A 108 -18.14 -6.53 -2.39
N LEU A 109 -17.94 -7.46 -1.46
CA LEU A 109 -16.66 -8.12 -1.23
C LEU A 109 -16.67 -9.56 -1.75
N HIS A 110 -15.61 -9.94 -2.47
CA HIS A 110 -15.32 -11.33 -2.78
C HIS A 110 -14.41 -11.92 -1.70
N LEU A 111 -14.87 -12.96 -1.02
CA LEU A 111 -14.11 -13.70 -0.03
C LEU A 111 -13.75 -15.09 -0.58
N SER A 112 -12.52 -15.53 -0.37
CA SER A 112 -12.03 -16.86 -0.74
C SER A 112 -11.11 -17.42 0.35
N ASN A 113 -10.74 -18.70 0.23
CA ASN A 113 -9.88 -19.42 1.18
C ASN A 113 -10.47 -19.49 2.61
N ILE A 114 -11.78 -19.73 2.73
CA ILE A 114 -12.45 -19.99 4.02
C ILE A 114 -12.07 -21.41 4.48
N PRO A 115 -11.59 -21.60 5.72
CA PRO A 115 -11.22 -22.91 6.26
C PRO A 115 -12.41 -23.82 6.56
#